data_AF-A0A1H1S7E6-F1
#
_entry.id   AF-A0A1H1S7E6-F1
#
_cell.length_a   1.000
_cell.length_b   1.000
_cell.length_c   1.000
_cell.angle_alpha   90.00
_cell.angle_beta   90.00
_cell.angle_gamma   90.00
#
_symmetry.space_group_name_H-M   'P 1'
#
loop_
_entity.id
_entity.type
_entity.pdbx_description
1 polymer ?
#
loop_
_entity_poly.entity_id
_entity_poly.type
_entity_poly.pdbx_seq_one_letter_code
_entity_poly.pdbx_strand_id
1 'polypeptide(L)' 'MKDSAKELLNDRRSLKEAVIVAILVPCVYIGMDFIGWGNGMFSWWEALLVAPVHGIVYWLFLSGFRRFVNEDVTPTR' A
#
# COMPACT_ATOMS: atom_id res chain seq x y z
N MET A 1 20.43 0.11 8.52
CA MET A 1 18.96 -0.09 8.70
C MET A 1 18.24 1.19 9.09
N LYS A 2 18.69 1.95 10.10
CA LYS A 2 18.04 3.21 10.49
C LYS A 2 17.99 4.27 9.38
N ASP A 3 19.04 4.37 8.57
CA ASP A 3 19.11 5.36 7.49
C ASP A 3 18.15 5.03 6.35
N SER A 4 18.07 3.76 5.94
CA SER A 4 17.10 3.30 4.93
C SER A 4 15.65 3.47 5.39
N ALA A 5 15.35 3.27 6.68
CA ALA A 5 14.01 3.52 7.21
C ALA A 5 13.65 5.02 7.19
N LYS A 6 14.60 5.90 7.51
CA LYS A 6 14.42 7.35 7.40
C LYS A 6 14.20 7.80 5.96
N GLU A 7 14.93 7.22 5.02
CA GLU A 7 14.82 7.52 3.59
C GLU A 7 13.47 7.07 3.01
N LEU A 8 12.99 5.89 3.41
CA LEU A 8 11.65 5.39 3.07
C LEU A 8 10.53 6.30 3.62
N LEU A 9 10.70 6.82 4.84
CA LEU A 9 9.76 7.79 5.43
C LEU A 9 9.83 9.18 4.77
N ASN A 10 10.93 9.49 4.07
CA ASN A 10 11.10 10.74 3.36
C ASN A 10 10.41 10.74 1.98
N ASP A 11 10.08 9.55 1.43
CA ASP A 11 9.21 9.43 0.26
C ASP A 11 7.75 9.70 0.64
N ARG A 12 7.44 10.98 0.88
CA ARG A 12 6.11 11.47 1.20
C ARG A 12 5.08 11.15 0.11
N ARG A 13 5.53 10.93 -1.13
CA ARG A 13 4.66 10.55 -2.25
C ARG A 13 4.23 9.10 -2.13
N SER A 14 5.17 8.19 -1.84
CA SER A 14 4.87 6.78 -1.56
C SER A 14 4.00 6.62 -0.30
N LEU A 15 4.28 7.40 0.75
CA LEU A 15 3.46 7.43 1.96
C LEU A 15 2.02 7.90 1.68
N LYS A 16 1.83 8.97 0.89
CA LYS A 16 0.49 9.42 0.49
C LYS A 16 -0.25 8.35 -0.31
N GLU A 17 0.41 7.70 -1.25
CA GLU A 17 -0.20 6.66 -2.08
C GLU A 17 -0.55 5.41 -1.26
N ALA A 18 0.30 5.03 -0.29
CA ALA A 18 0.00 3.95 0.64
C ALA A 18 -1.20 4.24 1.54
N VAL A 19 -1.32 5.48 2.02
CA VAL A 19 -2.50 5.92 2.79
C VAL A 19 -3.76 5.88 1.91
N ILE A 20 -3.66 6.32 0.66
CA ILE A 20 -4.78 6.24 -0.30
C ILE A 20 -5.19 4.79 -0.54
N VAL A 21 -4.26 3.86 -0.74
CA VAL A 21 -4.56 2.43 -0.91
C VAL A 21 -5.15 1.82 0.36
N ALA A 22 -4.62 2.17 1.53
CA ALA A 22 -5.15 1.71 2.82
C ALA A 22 -6.60 2.15 3.06
N ILE A 23 -7.03 3.28 2.48
CA ILE A 23 -8.41 3.77 2.54
C ILE A 23 -9.26 3.18 1.41
N LEU A 24 -8.73 3.08 0.19
CA LEU A 24 -9.45 2.55 -0.97
C LEU A 24 -9.81 1.07 -0.83
N VAL A 25 -8.91 0.26 -0.26
CA VAL A 25 -9.15 -1.16 -0.04
C VAL A 25 -10.45 -1.40 0.74
N PRO A 26 -10.65 -0.87 1.96
CA PRO A 26 -11.89 -1.06 2.69
C PRO A 26 -13.09 -0.36 2.02
N CYS A 27 -12.91 0.77 1.34
CA CYS A 27 -14.00 1.42 0.60
C CYS A 27 -14.53 0.57 -0.55
N VAL A 28 -13.65 -0.03 -1.36
CA VAL A 28 -14.04 -0.94 -2.45
C VAL A 28 -14.63 -2.22 -1.86
N TYR A 29 -14.07 -2.72 -0.75
CA TYR A 29 -14.57 -3.90 -0.04
C TYR A 29 -16.00 -3.72 0.47
N ILE A 30 -16.26 -2.62 1.18
CA ILE A 30 -17.59 -2.25 1.68
C ILE A 30 -18.54 -2.02 0.50
N GLY A 31 -18.08 -1.37 -0.57
CA GLY A 31 -18.87 -1.17 -1.78
C GLY A 31 -19.32 -2.49 -2.44
N MET A 32 -18.43 -3.48 -2.53
CA MET A 32 -18.77 -4.80 -3.07
C MET A 32 -19.75 -5.57 -2.18
N ASP A 33 -19.64 -5.43 -0.86
CA ASP A 33 -20.58 -6.01 0.11
C ASP A 33 -21.98 -5.40 -0.03
N PHE A 34 -22.07 -4.07 -0.15
CA PHE A 34 -23.33 -3.35 -0.38
C PHE A 34 -24.02 -3.74 -1.69
N ILE A 35 -23.26 -4.12 -2.73
CA ILE A 35 -23.80 -4.56 -4.03
C ILE A 35 -24.23 -6.04 -3.99
N GLY A 36 -24.03 -6.74 -2.86
CA GLY A 36 -24.42 -8.14 -2.69
C GLY A 36 -23.46 -9.13 -3.37
N TRP A 37 -22.24 -8.69 -3.70
CA TRP A 37 -21.17 -9.54 -4.22
C TRP A 37 -20.34 -10.20 -3.12
N GLY A 38 -20.59 -9.84 -1.84
CA GLY A 38 -19.98 -10.49 -0.68
C GLY A 38 -20.61 -11.85 -0.42
N ASN A 39 -19.83 -12.94 -0.54
CA ASN A 39 -20.23 -14.25 -0.02
C ASN A 39 -20.46 -14.11 1.49
N GLY A 40 -21.61 -14.59 1.99
CA GLY A 40 -22.15 -14.35 3.35
C GLY A 40 -21.30 -14.81 4.55
N MET A 41 -20.03 -15.15 4.35
CA MET A 41 -19.01 -15.36 5.39
C MET A 41 -18.12 -14.14 5.65
N PHE A 42 -18.36 -13.00 4.99
CA PHE A 42 -17.50 -11.83 5.12
C PHE A 42 -17.76 -11.03 6.41
N SER A 43 -16.76 -10.99 7.31
CA SER A 43 -16.79 -10.17 8.52
C SER A 43 -16.18 -8.80 8.24
N TRP A 44 -16.94 -7.73 8.45
CA TRP A 44 -16.48 -6.34 8.33
C TRP A 44 -15.23 -6.02 9.19
N TRP A 45 -15.01 -6.76 10.28
CA TRP A 45 -13.79 -6.71 11.09
C TRP A 45 -12.54 -7.19 10.34
N GLU A 46 -12.70 -8.17 9.44
CA GLU A 46 -11.61 -8.68 8.62
C GLU A 46 -11.15 -7.63 7.61
N ALA A 47 -12.09 -6.90 6.99
CA ALA A 47 -11.77 -5.81 6.08
C ALA A 47 -10.99 -4.68 6.77
N LEU A 48 -11.35 -4.33 8.01
CA LEU A 48 -10.64 -3.35 8.83
C LEU A 48 -9.21 -3.75 9.19
N LEU A 49 -8.95 -5.05 9.38
CA LEU A 49 -7.61 -5.57 9.67
C LEU A 49 -6.77 -5.76 8.42
N VAL A 50 -7.39 -6.17 7.31
CA VAL A 50 -6.70 -6.43 6.03
C VAL A 50 -6.30 -5.13 5.32
N ALA A 51 -7.07 -4.06 5.48
CA ALA A 51 -6.80 -2.74 4.92
C ALA A 51 -5.41 -2.16 5.28
N PRO A 52 -5.03 -2.03 6.57
CA PRO A 52 -3.71 -1.53 6.94
C PRO A 52 -2.59 -2.48 6.51
N VAL A 53 -2.82 -3.79 6.54
CA VAL A 53 -1.85 -4.78 6.05
C VAL A 53 -1.57 -4.57 4.55
N HIS A 54 -2.62 -4.42 3.74
CA HIS A 54 -2.47 -4.11 2.31
C HIS A 54 -1.78 -2.77 2.07
N GLY A 55 -2.12 -1.73 2.84
CA GLY A 55 -1.45 -0.44 2.78
C GLY A 55 0.06 -0.52 3.08
N ILE A 56 0.44 -1.29 4.10
CA ILE A 56 1.85 -1.51 4.47
C ILE A 56 2.57 -2.32 3.39
N VAL A 57 1.96 -3.39 2.89
CA VAL A 57 2.55 -4.22 1.81
C VAL A 57 2.75 -3.38 0.54
N TYR A 58 1.73 -2.61 0.15
CA TYR A 58 1.82 -1.68 -0.99
C TYR A 58 2.93 -0.66 -0.80
N TRP A 59 3.01 -0.03 0.39
CA TRP A 59 4.06 0.94 0.69
C TRP A 59 5.47 0.35 0.56
N LEU A 60 5.71 -0.83 1.14
CA LEU A 60 7.00 -1.50 1.09
C LEU A 60 7.40 -1.84 -0.36
N PHE A 61 6.48 -2.42 -1.13
CA PHE A 61 6.72 -2.78 -2.53
C PHE A 61 6.98 -1.55 -3.39
N LEU A 62 6.12 -0.53 -3.31
CA LEU A 62 6.23 0.65 -4.15
C LEU A 62 7.48 1.48 -3.84
N SER A 63 7.81 1.62 -2.55
CA SER A 63 9.02 2.33 -2.13
C SER A 63 10.28 1.59 -2.58
N GLY A 64 10.28 0.25 -2.53
CA GLY A 64 11.35 -0.58 -3.07
C GLY A 64 11.50 -0.44 -4.58
N PHE A 65 10.42 -0.59 -5.34
CA PHE A 65 10.43 -0.45 -6.80
C PHE A 65 10.88 0.95 -7.25
N ARG A 66 10.41 2.02 -6.60
CA ARG A 66 10.87 3.38 -6.91
C ARG A 66 12.35 3.56 -6.63
N ARG A 67 12.85 2.94 -5.57
CA ARG A 67 14.29 2.96 -5.28
C ARG A 67 15.08 2.24 -6.38
N PHE A 68 14.62 1.10 -6.87
CA PHE A 68 15.24 0.42 -8.02
C PHE A 68 15.16 1.22 -9.33
N VAL A 69 14.09 1.97 -9.55
CA VAL A 69 13.94 2.83 -10.74
C VAL A 69 14.84 4.07 -10.66
N ASN A 70 14.99 4.66 -9.47
CA ASN A 70 15.82 5.85 -9.24
C ASN A 70 17.31 5.53 -8.99
N GLU A 71 17.64 4.31 -8.56
CA GLU A 71 18.98 3.73 -8.67
C GLU A 71 19.22 3.42 -10.15
N ASP A 72 19.38 4.48 -10.92
CA ASP A 72 19.70 4.49 -12.34
C ASP A 72 20.97 3.65 -12.54
N VAL A 73 20.82 2.39 -12.95
CA VAL A 73 21.89 1.47 -13.35
C VAL A 73 22.45 1.83 -14.72
N THR A 74 22.34 3.08 -15.15
CA THR A 74 23.01 3.58 -16.35
C THR A 74 24.49 3.78 -16.03
N PRO A 75 25.40 2.91 -16.51
CA PRO A 75 26.82 3.16 -16.36
C PRO A 75 27.14 4.48 -17.07
N THR A 76 27.73 5.42 -16.33
CA THR A 76 28.32 6.63 -16.89
C THR A 76 29.38 6.20 -17.90
N ARG A 77 29.13 6.52 -19.17
CA ARG A 77 30.06 6.29 -20.26
C ARG A 77 31.10 7.40 -20.33
#